data_AF-A0A7W1ESE3-F1
#
_entry.id   AF-A0A7W1ESE3-F1
#
_cell.length_a   1.000
_cell.length_b   1.000
_cell.length_c   1.000
_cell.angle_alpha   90.00
_cell.angle_beta   90.00
_cell.angle_gamma   90.00
#
_symmetry.space_group_name_H-M   'P 1'
#
loop_
_entity.id
_entity.type
_entity.pdbx_description
1 polymer ?
#
loop_
_entity_poly.entity_id
_entity_poly.type
_entity_poly.pdbx_seq_one_letter_code
_entity_poly.pdbx_strand_id
1 'polypeptide(L)' 'DPDKFMHLVKAGFGEKRKTLRNSLAGGLRMNAGEVGKLLTKAKLPENARAQELSFDQWYQLYKEFLNSL' A
#
# COMPACT_ATOMS: atom_id res chain seq x y z
N ASP A 1 -2.17 -14.21 -5.03
CA ASP A 1 -0.82 -14.46 -5.57
C ASP A 1 0.20 -13.97 -4.53
N PRO A 2 0.91 -14.88 -3.86
CA PRO A 2 1.91 -14.54 -2.84
C PRO A 2 3.01 -13.59 -3.34
N ASP A 3 3.45 -13.71 -4.59
CA ASP A 3 4.53 -12.87 -5.12
C ASP A 3 4.07 -11.43 -5.29
N LYS A 4 2.85 -11.23 -5.82
CA LYS A 4 2.24 -9.90 -5.93
C LYS A 4 1.97 -9.29 -4.55
N PHE A 5 1.52 -10.10 -3.59
CA PHE A 5 1.32 -9.65 -2.21
C PHE A 5 2.64 -9.18 -1.59
N MET A 6 3.69 -9.99 -1.71
CA MET A 6 5.02 -9.65 -1.19
C MET A 6 5.64 -8.46 -1.92
N HIS A 7 5.39 -8.30 -3.22
CA HIS A 7 5.80 -7.10 -3.96
C HIS A 7 5.16 -5.82 -3.39
N LEU A 8 3.86 -5.85 -3.12
CA LEU A 8 3.14 -4.74 -2.50
C LEU A 8 3.69 -4.41 -1.09
N VAL A 9 3.88 -5.42 -0.25
CA VAL A 9 4.43 -5.25 1.10
C VAL A 9 5.85 -4.65 1.03
N LYS A 10 6.72 -5.18 0.16
CA LYS A 10 8.08 -4.67 -0.05
C LYS A 10 8.07 -3.21 -0.51
N ALA A 11 7.17 -2.83 -1.42
CA ALA A 11 7.02 -1.45 -1.85
C ALA A 11 6.66 -0.52 -0.68
N GLY A 12 5.77 -0.96 0.22
CA GLY A 12 5.41 -0.18 1.42
C GLY A 12 6.57 0.01 2.40
N PHE A 13 7.45 -0.98 2.54
CA PHE A 13 8.64 -0.91 3.39
C PHE A 13 9.90 -0.36 2.70
N GLY A 14 9.84 -0.06 1.39
CA GLY A 14 11.01 0.34 0.60
C GLY A 14 11.66 1.66 1.02
N GLU A 15 10.93 2.53 1.73
CA GLU A 15 11.43 3.84 2.14
C GLU A 15 11.18 4.10 3.63
N LYS A 16 12.27 4.09 4.42
CA LYS A 16 12.22 4.23 5.87
C LYS A 16 11.65 5.60 6.26
N ARG A 17 10.61 5.59 7.11
CA ARG A 17 9.92 6.75 7.69
C ARG A 17 8.93 7.50 6.80
N LYS A 18 8.76 7.11 5.53
CA LYS A 18 7.71 7.68 4.70
C LYS A 18 6.33 7.13 5.10
N THR A 19 5.29 7.90 4.78
CA THR A 19 3.92 7.40 4.82
C THR A 19 3.75 6.29 3.79
N LEU A 20 2.84 5.36 4.06
CA LEU A 20 2.52 4.24 3.19
C LEU A 20 2.13 4.73 1.78
N ARG A 21 1.39 5.84 1.70
CA ARG A 21 1.04 6.49 0.42
C ARG A 21 2.28 6.82 -0.42
N ASN A 22 3.30 7.42 0.20
CA ASN A 22 4.49 7.85 -0.52
C ASN A 22 5.41 6.66 -0.86
N SER A 23 5.57 5.71 0.07
CA SER A 23 6.36 4.49 -0.18
C SER A 23 5.77 3.67 -1.33
N LEU A 24 4.44 3.48 -1.36
CA LEU A 24 3.77 2.75 -2.43
C LEU A 24 3.81 3.50 -3.76
N ALA A 25 3.65 4.83 -3.76
CA ALA A 25 3.76 5.62 -4.99
C ALA A 25 5.14 5.43 -5.64
N GLY A 26 6.22 5.51 -4.86
CA GLY A 26 7.58 5.26 -5.35
C GLY A 26 7.82 3.79 -5.74
N GLY A 27 7.44 2.85 -4.86
CA GLY A 27 7.73 1.42 -5.03
C GLY A 27 6.91 0.74 -6.13
N LEU A 28 5.68 1.20 -6.39
CA LEU A 28 4.80 0.68 -7.44
C LEU A 28 4.79 1.55 -8.71
N ARG A 29 5.51 2.68 -8.70
CA ARG A 29 5.50 3.68 -9.79
C ARG A 29 4.08 4.18 -10.13
N MET A 30 3.26 4.33 -9.10
CA MET A 30 1.90 4.89 -9.19
C MET A 30 1.91 6.35 -8.76
N ASN A 31 0.96 7.15 -9.24
CA ASN A 31 0.86 8.51 -8.73
C ASN A 31 0.26 8.50 -7.31
N ALA A 32 0.62 9.50 -6.51
CA ALA A 32 0.20 9.56 -5.10
C ALA A 32 -1.33 9.63 -4.93
N GLY A 33 -2.07 10.16 -5.92
CA GLY A 33 -3.53 10.23 -5.90
C GLY A 33 -4.20 8.87 -6.07
N GLU A 34 -3.68 8.01 -6.96
CA GLU A 34 -4.14 6.63 -7.14
C GLU A 34 -3.92 5.82 -5.87
N VAL A 35 -2.73 5.94 -5.28
CA VAL A 35 -2.43 5.27 -4.01
C VAL A 35 -3.32 5.80 -2.89
N GLY A 36 -3.60 7.10 -2.84
CA GLY A 36 -4.55 7.67 -1.89
C GLY A 36 -5.93 7.03 -2.00
N LYS A 37 -6.48 6.94 -3.21
CA LYS A 37 -7.78 6.26 -3.46
C LYS A 37 -7.75 4.80 -3.04
N LEU A 38 -6.63 4.10 -3.30
CA LEU A 38 -6.42 2.71 -2.90
C LEU A 38 -6.46 2.55 -1.37
N LEU A 39 -5.74 3.41 -0.63
CA LEU A 39 -5.75 3.40 0.83
C LEU A 39 -7.17 3.68 1.38
N THR A 40 -7.88 4.64 0.80
CA THR A 40 -9.26 4.95 1.19
C THR A 40 -10.21 3.75 0.98
N LYS A 41 -10.11 3.06 -0.16
CA LYS A 41 -10.89 1.84 -0.42
C LYS A 41 -10.56 0.73 0.57
N ALA A 42 -9.28 0.59 0.92
CA ALA A 42 -8.80 -0.35 1.94
C ALA A 42 -9.12 0.09 3.39
N LYS A 43 -9.81 1.23 3.57
CA LYS A 43 -10.17 1.83 4.88
C LYS A 43 -8.94 2.12 5.75
N LEU A 44 -7.85 2.57 5.12
CA LEU A 44 -6.61 2.93 5.79
C LEU A 44 -6.46 4.45 5.91
N PRO A 45 -5.86 4.95 7.01
CA PRO A 45 -5.52 6.37 7.13
C PRO A 45 -4.54 6.82 6.04
N GLU A 46 -4.73 8.03 5.49
CA GLU A 46 -3.84 8.57 4.46
C GLU A 46 -2.38 8.76 4.92
N ASN A 47 -2.20 8.98 6.23
CA ASN A 47 -0.91 9.16 6.88
C ASN A 47 -0.36 7.88 7.52
N ALA A 48 -1.03 6.73 7.34
CA ALA A 48 -0.56 5.45 7.87
C ALA A 48 0.84 5.13 7.38
N ARG A 49 1.61 4.40 8.17
CA ARG A 49 2.93 3.89 7.79
C ARG A 49 2.91 2.37 7.70
N ALA A 50 3.81 1.81 6.89
CA ALA A 50 3.86 0.37 6.63
C ALA A 50 3.91 -0.48 7.90
N GLN A 51 4.65 -0.04 8.92
CA GLN A 51 4.77 -0.77 10.19
C GLN A 51 3.54 -0.68 11.11
N GLU A 52 2.56 0.18 10.78
CA GLU A 52 1.33 0.35 11.56
C GLU A 52 0.20 -0.58 11.08
N LEU A 53 0.35 -1.18 9.89
CA LEU A 53 -0.64 -2.09 9.33
C LEU A 53 -0.52 -3.48 9.95
N SER A 54 -1.65 -4.03 10.36
CA SER A 54 -1.78 -5.45 10.66
C SER A 54 -1.71 -6.30 9.38
N PHE A 55 -1.54 -7.61 9.54
CA PHE A 55 -1.55 -8.54 8.40
C PHE A 55 -2.88 -8.49 7.63
N ASP A 56 -4.01 -8.41 8.34
CA ASP A 56 -5.33 -8.31 7.70
C ASP A 56 -5.48 -7.00 6.91
N GLN A 57 -4.95 -5.90 7.43
CA GLN A 57 -4.94 -4.62 6.72
C GLN A 57 -4.09 -4.67 5.46
N TRP A 58 -2.92 -5.33 5.50
CA TRP A 58 -2.14 -5.60 4.30
C TRP A 58 -2.91 -6.44 3.29
N TYR A 59 -3.64 -7.46 3.75
CA TYR A 59 -4.43 -8.30 2.87
C TYR A 59 -5.61 -7.56 2.24
N GLN A 60 -6.31 -6.70 2.97
CA GLN A 60 -7.36 -5.86 2.39
C GLN A 60 -6.79 -4.87 1.36
N LEU A 61 -5.67 -4.24 1.68
CA LEU A 61 -4.98 -3.35 0.74
C LEU A 61 -4.59 -4.08 -0.55
N TYR A 62 -4.11 -5.32 -0.44
CA TYR A 62 -3.80 -6.16 -1.58
C TYR A 62 -5.02 -6.48 -2.44
N LYS A 63 -6.17 -6.78 -1.83
CA LYS A 63 -7.41 -7.02 -2.57
C LYS A 63 -7.84 -5.79 -3.36
N GLU A 64 -7.81 -4.61 -2.73
CA GLU A 64 -8.16 -3.37 -3.42
C GLU A 64 -7.15 -3.01 -4.51
N PHE A 65 -5.87 -3.35 -4.31
CA PHE A 65 -4.82 -3.15 -5.30
C PHE A 65 -5.07 -4.00 -6.55
N LEU A 66 -5.41 -5.28 -6.38
CA LEU A 66 -5.78 -6.15 -7.49
C LEU A 66 -7.02 -5.68 -8.24
N ASN A 67 -8.01 -5.12 -7.54
CA ASN A 67 -9.23 -4.59 -8.15
C ASN A 67 -9.01 -3.27 -8.92
N SER A 68 -7.84 -2.64 -8.73
CA SER A 68 -7.46 -1.38 -9.37
C SER A 68 -6.54 -1.53 -10.59
N LEU A 69 -6.07 -2.76 -10.84
CA LEU A 69 -5.36 -3.16 -12.07
C LEU A 69 -6.37 -3.51 -13.17
#